data_AF-A0A382J1U6-F1
#
_entry.id   AF-A0A382J1U6-F1
#
_cell.length_a   1.000
_cell.length_b   1.000
_cell.length_c   1.000
_cell.angle_alpha   90.00
_cell.angle_beta   90.00
_cell.angle_gamma   90.00
#
_symmetry.space_group_name_H-M   'P 1'
#
loop_
_entity.id
_entity.type
_entity.pdbx_description
1 polymer ?
#
loop_
_entity_poly.entity_id
_entity_poly.type
_entity_poly.pdbx_seq_one_letter_code
_entity_poly.pdbx_strand_id
1 'polypeptide(L)'
;MLGADFNYQFIDWRHDPTYDEEFHHLGTLSAFVISPGITVGITDWWNISFSQTLGNRYMTWDADTTSKHHRDEGSETNFTNAIGGYLGDSRILVRYLFLNAGRGPGSRLFFGGGLVIPSDNTLT
;
A
#
# COMPACT_ATOMS: atom_id res chain seq x y z
N MET A 1 10.93 -14.54 11.69
CA MET A 1 11.56 -13.61 10.73
C MET A 1 10.74 -12.34 10.70
N LEU A 2 11.40 -11.19 10.76
CA LEU A 2 10.78 -9.88 10.57
C LEU A 2 11.22 -9.34 9.21
N GLY A 3 10.32 -8.66 8.53
CA GLY A 3 10.60 -7.97 7.27
C GLY A 3 9.67 -6.77 7.13
N ALA A 4 10.02 -5.84 6.26
CA ALA A 4 9.15 -4.72 5.90
C ALA A 4 9.48 -4.28 4.49
N ASP A 5 8.42 -4.03 3.71
CA ASP A 5 8.52 -3.38 2.40
C ASP A 5 8.22 -1.89 2.56
N PHE A 6 8.98 -1.05 1.86
CA PHE A 6 8.82 0.41 1.88
C PHE A 6 8.62 0.91 0.46
N ASN A 7 7.63 1.78 0.28
CA ASN A 7 7.38 2.50 -0.95
C ASN A 7 7.25 3.99 -0.62
N TYR A 8 8.07 4.80 -1.29
CA TYR A 8 7.96 6.24 -1.27
C TYR A 8 7.78 6.71 -2.72
N GLN A 9 6.83 7.61 -2.93
CA GLN A 9 6.55 8.20 -4.22
C GLN A 9 6.33 9.70 -4.06
N PHE A 10 6.86 10.45 -5.03
CA PHE A 10 6.56 11.85 -5.22
C PHE A 10 6.32 12.06 -6.73
N ILE A 11 5.19 12.64 -7.09
CA ILE A 11 4.80 12.90 -8.48
C ILE A 11 4.36 14.35 -8.60
N ASP A 12 4.93 15.07 -9.56
CA ASP A 12 4.37 16.31 -10.08
C ASP A 12 3.41 15.95 -11.22
N TRP A 13 2.15 16.36 -11.13
CA TRP A 13 1.13 16.06 -12.14
C TRP A 13 0.55 17.34 -12.72
N ARG A 14 0.10 17.25 -13.97
CA ARG A 14 -0.62 18.33 -14.65
C ARG A 14 -1.53 17.81 -15.76
N HIS A 15 -2.58 18.55 -16.06
CA HIS A 15 -3.35 18.39 -17.29
C HIS A 15 -3.88 19.73 -17.83
N ASP A 16 -4.34 19.70 -19.08
CA ASP A 16 -4.91 20.86 -19.78
C ASP A 16 -6.30 21.25 -19.24
N PRO A 17 -6.77 22.47 -19.52
CA PRO A 17 -8.10 22.94 -19.16
C PRO A 17 -9.23 21.97 -19.53
N THR A 18 -10.30 21.98 -18.75
CA THR A 18 -11.53 21.23 -19.03
C THR A 18 -12.57 22.16 -19.67
N TYR A 19 -13.69 21.59 -20.14
CA TYR A 19 -14.79 22.38 -20.71
C TYR A 19 -15.37 23.42 -19.72
N ASP A 20 -15.27 23.16 -18.42
CA ASP A 20 -15.84 23.99 -17.36
C ASP A 20 -14.81 24.73 -16.49
N GLU A 21 -13.50 24.55 -16.76
CA GLU A 21 -12.38 25.22 -16.09
C GLU A 21 -11.26 25.57 -17.08
N GLU A 22 -11.14 26.86 -17.45
CA GLU A 22 -10.23 27.37 -18.51
C GLU A 22 -8.76 27.57 -18.05
N PHE A 23 -8.32 26.91 -16.99
CA PHE A 23 -6.96 26.99 -16.47
C PHE A 23 -6.30 25.61 -16.41
N HIS A 24 -4.96 25.57 -16.43
CA HIS A 24 -4.22 24.32 -16.28
C HIS A 24 -4.39 23.77 -14.87
N HIS A 25 -4.60 22.46 -14.77
CA HIS A 25 -4.64 21.75 -13.52
C HIS A 25 -3.27 21.20 -13.20
N LEU A 26 -2.77 21.51 -12.01
CA LEU A 26 -1.45 21.08 -11.58
C LEU A 26 -1.44 20.85 -10.07
N GLY A 27 -0.56 19.96 -9.64
CA GLY A 27 -0.43 19.62 -8.25
C GLY A 27 0.64 18.57 -8.04
N THR A 28 0.69 18.07 -6.81
CA THR A 28 1.61 17.00 -6.43
C THR A 28 0.88 15.83 -5.81
N LEU A 29 1.50 14.65 -5.87
CA LEU A 29 1.13 13.47 -5.10
C LEU A 29 2.36 13.04 -4.31
N SER A 30 2.24 13.01 -2.99
CA SER A 30 3.21 12.36 -2.11
C SER A 30 2.60 11.09 -1.53
N ALA A 31 3.38 10.01 -1.49
CA ALA A 31 2.95 8.76 -0.89
C ALA A 31 4.07 8.11 -0.12
N PHE A 32 3.75 7.64 1.09
CA PHE A 32 4.62 6.81 1.89
C PHE A 32 3.81 5.60 2.38
N VAL A 33 4.19 4.41 1.92
CA VAL A 33 3.53 3.15 2.28
C VAL A 33 4.58 2.18 2.81
N ILE A 34 4.29 1.57 3.95
CA ILE A 34 5.09 0.53 4.58
C ILE A 34 4.24 -0.71 4.80
N SER A 35 4.79 -1.90 4.55
CA SER A 35 4.13 -3.17 4.85
C SER A 35 5.01 -4.03 5.75
N PRO A 36 5.05 -3.76 7.07
CA PRO A 36 5.72 -4.65 8.01
C PRO A 36 5.08 -6.04 8.01
N GLY A 37 5.91 -7.05 8.18
CA GLY A 37 5.52 -8.44 8.23
C GLY A 37 6.29 -9.25 9.27
N ILE A 38 5.57 -10.16 9.92
CA ILE A 38 6.13 -11.16 10.82
C ILE A 38 5.87 -12.55 10.26
N THR A 39 6.88 -13.40 10.28
CA THR A 39 6.76 -14.82 9.93
C THR A 39 7.22 -15.68 11.09
N VAL A 40 6.35 -16.59 11.52
CA VAL A 40 6.60 -17.54 12.60
C VAL A 40 6.62 -18.95 12.01
N GLY A 41 7.68 -19.71 12.30
CA GLY A 41 7.69 -21.15 12.05
C GLY A 41 6.87 -21.86 13.11
N ILE A 42 5.83 -22.57 12.70
CA ILE A 42 4.97 -23.36 13.59
C ILE A 42 5.59 -24.75 13.80
N THR A 43 6.23 -25.28 12.76
CA THR A 43 7.03 -26.51 12.76
C THR A 43 8.23 -26.34 11.84
N ASP A 44 9.09 -27.35 11.74
CA ASP A 44 10.19 -27.38 10.77
C ASP A 44 9.73 -27.27 9.30
N TRP A 45 8.45 -27.53 9.04
CA TRP A 45 7.89 -27.59 7.69
C TRP A 45 6.89 -26.48 7.39
N TRP A 46 6.27 -25.89 8.40
CA TRP A 46 5.18 -24.92 8.24
C TRP A 46 5.55 -23.57 8.83
N ASN A 47 5.34 -22.50 8.06
CA ASN A 47 5.37 -21.14 8.56
C ASN A 47 4.07 -20.39 8.23
N ILE A 48 3.74 -19.46 9.11
CA ILE A 48 2.67 -18.49 8.92
C ILE A 48 3.29 -17.09 8.92
N SER A 49 2.88 -16.28 7.95
CA SER A 49 3.24 -14.87 7.83
C SER A 49 1.99 -14.02 8.00
N PHE A 50 2.13 -12.93 8.73
CA PHE A 50 1.16 -11.83 8.78
C PHE A 50 1.85 -10.55 8.32
N SER A 51 1.18 -9.75 7.50
CA SER A 51 1.62 -8.41 7.14
C SER A 51 0.47 -7.42 7.16
N GLN A 52 0.75 -6.17 7.51
CA GLN A 52 -0.22 -5.08 7.56
C GLN A 52 0.30 -3.94 6.69
N THR A 53 -0.48 -3.48 5.72
CA THR A 53 -0.14 -2.26 4.97
C THR A 53 -0.50 -1.03 5.80
N LEU A 54 0.42 -0.09 5.87
CA LEU A 54 0.30 1.19 6.57
C LEU A 54 0.79 2.28 5.63
N GLY A 55 0.22 3.47 5.70
CA GLY A 55 0.73 4.54 4.86
C GLY A 55 -0.13 5.77 4.83
N ASN A 56 0.36 6.73 4.09
CA ASN A 56 -0.31 7.99 3.80
C ASN A 56 -0.07 8.36 2.33
N ARG A 57 -1.12 8.81 1.66
CA ARG A 57 -1.06 9.37 0.32
C ARG A 57 -1.73 10.73 0.38
N TYR A 58 -1.08 11.75 -0.14
CA TYR A 58 -1.58 13.12 -0.13
C TYR A 58 -1.44 13.73 -1.51
N MET A 59 -2.57 14.16 -2.08
CA MET A 59 -2.61 15.01 -3.26
C MET A 59 -2.73 16.46 -2.83
N THR A 60 -1.87 17.30 -3.40
CA THR A 60 -1.93 18.75 -3.27
C THR A 60 -2.42 19.36 -4.56
N TRP A 61 -3.28 20.35 -4.46
CA TRP A 61 -3.70 21.22 -5.53
C TRP A 61 -2.92 22.54 -5.47
N ASP A 62 -2.06 22.77 -6.46
CA ASP A 62 -1.07 23.86 -6.42
C ASP A 62 -1.44 25.04 -7.34
N ALA A 63 -2.63 25.05 -7.96
CA ALA A 63 -3.06 26.21 -8.74
C ALA A 63 -3.70 27.29 -7.85
N ASP A 64 -3.47 28.57 -8.17
CA ASP A 64 -4.01 29.72 -7.45
C ASP A 64 -5.54 29.93 -7.60
N THR A 65 -6.24 28.98 -8.21
CA THR A 65 -7.67 29.02 -8.50
C THR A 65 -8.40 27.89 -7.78
N THR A 66 -9.68 28.09 -7.45
CA THR A 66 -10.53 27.00 -6.95
C THR A 66 -10.94 26.10 -8.10
N SER A 67 -10.82 24.78 -7.91
CA SER A 67 -11.33 23.77 -8.83
C SER A 67 -12.56 23.05 -8.25
N LYS A 68 -13.48 22.65 -9.12
CA LYS A 68 -14.59 21.73 -8.85
C LYS A 68 -14.16 20.27 -8.95
N HIS A 69 -13.06 20.00 -9.64
CA HIS A 69 -12.55 18.66 -9.91
C HIS A 69 -11.43 18.26 -8.95
N HIS A 70 -10.61 19.23 -8.54
CA HIS A 70 -9.41 19.00 -7.73
C HIS A 70 -9.43 19.76 -6.41
N ARG A 71 -8.74 19.21 -5.42
CA ARG A 71 -8.56 19.77 -4.07
C ARG A 71 -7.35 19.12 -3.41
N ASP A 72 -6.91 19.71 -2.31
CA ASP A 72 -6.04 19.00 -1.36
C ASP A 72 -6.80 17.82 -0.76
N GLU A 73 -6.25 16.62 -0.88
CA GLU A 73 -6.85 15.42 -0.30
C GLU A 73 -5.82 14.40 0.17
N GLY A 74 -6.02 13.95 1.40
CA GLY A 74 -5.19 12.96 2.05
C GLY A 74 -5.95 11.68 2.37
N SER A 75 -5.30 10.53 2.19
CA SER A 75 -5.87 9.22 2.52
C SER A 75 -6.20 9.06 4.00
N GLU A 76 -5.71 9.95 4.86
CA GLU A 76 -6.00 10.01 6.29
C GLU A 76 -7.31 10.71 6.66
N THR A 77 -7.95 11.39 5.69
CA THR A 77 -9.15 12.19 5.92
C THR A 77 -10.39 11.56 5.28
N ASN A 78 -11.55 11.75 5.92
CA ASN A 78 -12.84 11.31 5.36
C ASN A 78 -13.37 12.34 4.35
N PHE A 79 -13.96 11.83 3.28
CA PHE A 79 -14.73 12.60 2.31
C PHE A 79 -16.13 12.03 2.18
N THR A 80 -17.03 12.74 1.51
CA THR A 80 -18.41 12.28 1.30
C THR A 80 -18.48 10.90 0.64
N ASN A 81 -17.50 10.56 -0.19
CA ASN A 81 -17.42 9.31 -0.95
C ASN A 81 -16.25 8.40 -0.55
N ALA A 82 -15.48 8.74 0.50
CA ALA A 82 -14.29 7.97 0.88
C ALA A 82 -14.08 7.96 2.40
N ILE A 83 -13.71 6.79 2.92
CA ILE A 83 -13.30 6.62 4.31
C ILE A 83 -11.77 6.69 4.35
N GLY A 84 -11.26 7.63 5.15
CA GLY A 84 -9.84 7.83 5.35
C GLY A 84 -9.28 7.00 6.50
N GLY A 85 -8.00 6.73 6.43
CA GLY A 85 -7.20 6.15 7.49
C GLY A 85 -5.80 5.77 7.02
N TYR A 86 -4.96 5.38 7.97
CA TYR A 86 -3.57 4.97 7.71
C TYR A 86 -3.41 3.45 7.54
N LEU A 87 -4.47 2.67 7.75
CA LEU A 87 -4.43 1.21 7.66
C LEU A 87 -4.94 0.74 6.30
N GLY A 88 -4.10 0.06 5.54
CA GLY A 88 -4.47 -0.66 4.31
C GLY A 88 -4.79 -2.12 4.60
N ASP A 89 -4.76 -2.94 3.55
CA ASP A 89 -5.04 -4.37 3.65
C ASP A 89 -4.10 -5.10 4.62
N SER A 90 -4.64 -6.13 5.28
CA SER A 90 -3.84 -7.14 5.97
C SER A 90 -3.68 -8.37 5.09
N ARG A 91 -2.58 -9.12 5.24
CA ARG A 91 -2.37 -10.39 4.54
C ARG A 91 -1.92 -11.47 5.51
N ILE A 92 -2.48 -12.65 5.35
CA ILE A 92 -2.07 -13.86 6.05
C ILE A 92 -1.61 -14.86 5.00
N LEU A 93 -0.43 -15.42 5.16
CA LEU A 93 0.14 -16.38 4.22
C LEU A 93 0.67 -17.60 4.97
N VAL A 94 0.24 -18.79 4.56
CA VAL A 94 0.74 -20.05 5.10
C VAL A 94 1.63 -20.70 4.05
N ARG A 95 2.85 -21.10 4.42
CA ARG A 95 3.78 -21.78 3.52
C ARG A 95 4.26 -23.10 4.12
N TYR A 96 4.26 -24.13 3.28
CA TYR A 96 4.82 -25.45 3.50
C TYR A 96 6.16 -25.58 2.77
N LEU A 97 7.19 -26.06 3.48
CA LEU A 97 8.49 -26.40 2.93
C LEU A 97 8.45 -27.81 2.32
N PHE A 98 8.36 -27.90 1.00
CA PHE A 98 8.27 -29.18 0.29
C PHE A 98 9.64 -29.82 0.04
N LEU A 99 10.65 -29.01 -0.27
CA LEU A 99 12.04 -29.49 -0.39
C LEU A 99 12.91 -28.77 0.60
N ASN A 100 13.65 -29.51 1.41
CA ASN A 100 14.61 -28.98 2.35
C ASN A 100 15.96 -29.69 2.19
N ALA A 101 16.94 -29.03 1.58
CA ALA A 101 18.31 -29.56 1.48
C ALA A 101 19.07 -29.63 2.82
N GLY A 102 18.43 -29.28 3.94
CA GLY A 102 19.02 -29.33 5.27
C GLY A 102 19.94 -28.15 5.55
N ARG A 103 20.97 -28.39 6.37
CA ARG A 103 21.92 -27.35 6.80
C ARG A 103 22.93 -27.05 5.69
N GLY A 104 23.06 -25.77 5.34
CA GLY A 104 24.01 -25.28 4.35
C GLY A 104 23.35 -24.74 3.07
N PRO A 105 24.16 -24.42 2.05
CA PRO A 105 23.68 -24.09 0.72
C PRO A 105 22.93 -25.27 0.13
N GLY A 106 21.77 -25.01 -0.47
CA GLY A 106 20.96 -26.05 -1.07
C GLY A 106 19.54 -25.55 -1.36
N SER A 107 18.87 -26.25 -2.27
CA SER A 107 17.55 -25.84 -2.74
C SER A 107 16.50 -25.95 -1.64
N ARG A 108 15.64 -24.94 -1.57
CA ARG A 108 14.43 -24.93 -0.75
C ARG A 108 13.26 -24.59 -1.63
N LEU A 109 12.21 -25.40 -1.61
CA LEU A 109 10.97 -25.16 -2.35
C LEU A 109 9.82 -25.02 -1.36
N PHE A 110 9.08 -23.91 -1.46
CA PHE A 110 7.91 -23.65 -0.64
C PHE A 110 6.66 -23.63 -1.52
N PHE A 111 5.58 -24.25 -1.04
CA PHE A 111 4.23 -24.02 -1.53
C PHE A 111 3.47 -23.20 -0.50
N GLY A 112 2.63 -22.28 -0.94
CA GLY A 112 1.85 -21.48 0.01
C GLY A 112 0.58 -20.96 -0.59
N GLY A 113 -0.37 -20.69 0.30
CA GLY A 113 -1.64 -20.04 0.01
C GLY A 113 -1.90 -18.99 1.08
N GLY A 114 -2.60 -17.92 0.70
CA GLY A 114 -2.84 -16.79 1.59
C GLY A 114 -4.17 -16.12 1.35
N LEU A 115 -4.54 -15.27 2.29
CA LEU A 115 -5.74 -14.44 2.28
C LEU A 115 -5.32 -12.98 2.36
N VAL A 116 -6.00 -12.14 1.58
CA VAL A 116 -5.95 -10.68 1.72
C VAL A 116 -7.25 -10.25 2.38
N ILE A 117 -7.12 -9.50 3.47
CA ILE A 117 -8.24 -8.92 4.21
C ILE A 117 -8.27 -7.44 3.83
N PRO A 118 -9.27 -6.99 3.06
CA PRO A 118 -9.35 -5.60 2.63
C PRO A 118 -9.60 -4.69 3.84
N SER A 119 -8.99 -3.51 3.87
CA SER A 119 -9.41 -2.47 4.81
C SER A 119 -10.55 -1.63 4.24
N ASP A 120 -11.29 -0.96 5.12
CA ASP A 120 -12.31 -0.01 4.70
C ASP A 120 -11.72 1.34 4.25
N ASN A 121 -10.43 1.57 4.55
CA ASN A 121 -9.78 2.84 4.24
C ASN A 121 -9.31 2.88 2.78
N THR A 122 -9.48 4.03 2.15
CA THR A 122 -9.00 4.26 0.77
C THR A 122 -7.50 4.62 0.77
N LEU A 123 -6.68 3.72 1.31
CA LEU A 123 -5.21 3.86 1.28
C LEU A 123 -4.59 3.17 0.06
N THR A 124 -5.22 2.10 -0.40
CA THR A 124 -4.80 1.23 -1.51
C THR A 124 -5.72 1.36 -2.70
#